data_AF-A0A084IJ98-F1
#
_entry.id   AF-A0A084IJ98-F1
#
_cell.length_a   1.000
_cell.length_b   1.000
_cell.length_c   1.000
_cell.angle_alpha   90.00
_cell.angle_beta   90.00
_cell.angle_gamma   90.00
#
_symmetry.space_group_name_H-M   'P 1'
#
loop_
_entity.id
_entity.type
_entity.pdbx_description
1 polymer ?
#
loop_
_entity_poly.entity_id
_entity_poly.type
_entity_poly.pdbx_seq_one_letter_code
_entity_poly.pdbx_strand_id
1 'polypeptide(L)'
;MWQAFKRRATRLSSLAAVDRVGPREASLRLTLPNPYGGPAWVTATVALSSRPRGMGETVRVRGHIDSCFRMPADSGDREALAHDAGNDTHPLMRYGRQAAASLTRRALERLPRAARMRLAEQRRQNWIDMQISTAPLDAGAAALMPERLRAVYGDALPQIAPGGPRVGVWSGPAGGARGGMARLAMIQFDQNDLSSDARGDDRERFSLNLSIAEVVEPAAGDDRDVD
;
A
#
# COMPACT_ATOMS: atom_id res chain seq x y z
N MET A 1 -18.80 -21.08 -6.71
CA MET A 1 -17.50 -20.39 -6.83
C MET A 1 -16.83 -20.11 -5.47
N TRP A 2 -17.58 -19.63 -4.46
CA TRP A 2 -17.12 -19.42 -3.07
C TRP A 2 -16.55 -20.66 -2.36
N GLN A 3 -17.12 -21.84 -2.60
CA GLN A 3 -16.63 -23.08 -1.97
C GLN A 3 -15.25 -23.54 -2.48
N ALA A 4 -14.88 -23.21 -3.73
CA ALA A 4 -13.56 -23.51 -4.26
C ALA A 4 -12.47 -22.64 -3.61
N PHE A 5 -12.81 -21.39 -3.27
CA PHE A 5 -11.95 -20.48 -2.51
C PHE A 5 -11.76 -20.98 -1.06
N LYS A 6 -12.84 -21.42 -0.39
CA LYS A 6 -12.74 -22.01 0.96
C LYS A 6 -11.83 -23.24 1.02
N ARG A 7 -11.91 -24.14 0.03
CA ARG A 7 -11.08 -25.37 -0.04
C ARG A 7 -9.61 -25.10 -0.34
N ARG A 8 -9.31 -24.05 -1.10
CA ARG A 8 -7.93 -23.65 -1.42
C ARG A 8 -7.27 -22.90 -0.27
N ALA A 9 -8.06 -22.09 0.46
CA ALA A 9 -7.63 -21.46 1.71
C ALA A 9 -7.30 -22.52 2.78
N THR A 10 -8.19 -23.51 3.00
CA THR A 10 -7.95 -24.59 3.98
C THR A 10 -6.74 -25.47 3.66
N ARG A 11 -6.41 -25.70 2.37
CA ARG A 11 -5.19 -26.42 1.98
C ARG A 11 -3.90 -25.64 2.23
N LEU A 12 -3.94 -24.30 2.15
CA LEU A 12 -2.81 -23.46 2.55
C LEU A 12 -2.71 -23.36 4.08
N SER A 13 -3.85 -23.39 4.78
CA SER A 13 -3.90 -23.47 6.25
C SER A 13 -3.35 -24.79 6.80
N SER A 14 -3.58 -25.92 6.10
CA SER A 14 -3.14 -27.24 6.57
C SER A 14 -1.65 -27.50 6.39
N LEU A 15 -0.95 -26.77 5.51
CA LEU A 15 0.52 -26.78 5.43
C LEU A 15 1.18 -25.83 6.46
N ALA A 16 0.41 -24.91 7.04
CA ALA A 16 0.82 -24.03 8.12
C ALA A 16 0.34 -24.51 9.51
N ALA A 17 -0.21 -25.73 9.59
CA ALA A 17 -0.59 -26.41 10.82
C ALA A 17 0.65 -27.05 11.46
N VAL A 18 1.62 -26.21 11.81
CA VAL A 18 2.48 -26.48 12.97
C VAL A 18 2.00 -25.53 14.05
N ASP A 19 1.51 -26.18 15.09
CA ASP A 19 0.86 -25.68 16.28
C ASP A 19 1.64 -24.53 16.95
N ARG A 20 1.18 -23.28 16.78
CA ARG A 20 1.64 -22.11 17.56
C ARG A 20 0.50 -21.10 17.72
N VAL A 21 -0.08 -21.10 18.92
CA VAL A 21 -1.04 -20.11 19.42
C VAL A 21 -0.28 -18.81 19.71
N GLY A 22 -0.14 -17.95 18.71
CA GLY A 22 0.57 -16.68 18.85
C GLY A 22 0.29 -15.72 17.68
N PRO A 23 0.54 -14.42 17.87
CA PRO A 23 0.39 -13.42 16.81
C PRO A 23 1.29 -13.79 15.61
N ARG A 24 0.73 -13.73 14.41
CA ARG A 24 1.44 -14.03 13.16
C ARG A 24 1.63 -12.74 12.39
N GLU A 25 2.85 -12.47 11.94
CA GLU A 25 3.16 -11.33 11.08
C GLU A 25 4.01 -11.80 9.89
N ALA A 26 3.66 -11.34 8.69
CA ALA A 26 4.39 -11.58 7.48
C ALA A 26 4.48 -10.27 6.69
N SER A 27 5.65 -9.94 6.17
CA SER A 27 5.82 -8.77 5.30
C SER A 27 6.56 -9.14 4.02
N LEU A 28 6.13 -8.54 2.92
CA LEU A 28 6.73 -8.65 1.61
C LEU A 28 7.10 -7.26 1.14
N ARG A 29 8.35 -7.06 0.71
CA ARG A 29 8.81 -5.83 0.09
C ARG A 29 9.24 -6.11 -1.34
N LEU A 30 8.61 -5.41 -2.28
CA LEU A 30 8.94 -5.42 -3.69
C LEU A 30 9.54 -4.06 -4.05
N THR A 31 10.69 -4.06 -4.72
CA THR A 31 11.37 -2.83 -5.12
C THR A 31 11.69 -2.89 -6.59
N LEU A 32 11.20 -1.91 -7.36
CA LEU A 32 11.59 -1.68 -8.74
C LEU A 32 12.76 -0.68 -8.75
N PRO A 33 13.98 -1.12 -9.07
CA PRO A 33 15.13 -0.23 -9.08
C PRO A 33 15.00 0.83 -10.18
N ASN A 34 15.61 2.00 -9.96
CA ASN A 34 15.77 2.99 -11.02
C ASN A 34 16.88 2.53 -11.97
N PRO A 35 16.59 2.34 -13.27
CA PRO A 35 17.59 1.91 -14.24
C PRO A 35 18.69 2.94 -14.53
N TYR A 36 18.50 4.19 -14.09
CA TYR A 36 19.43 5.31 -14.27
C TYR A 36 20.10 5.72 -12.96
N GLY A 37 20.20 4.83 -11.97
CA GLY A 37 20.77 5.13 -10.65
C GLY A 37 19.87 6.00 -9.77
N GLY A 38 20.21 6.10 -8.48
CA GLY A 38 19.41 6.85 -7.48
C GLY A 38 18.27 6.04 -6.83
N PRO A 39 17.30 6.71 -6.18
CA PRO A 39 16.22 6.06 -5.44
C PRO A 39 15.37 5.13 -6.31
N ALA A 40 14.86 4.04 -5.74
CA ALA A 40 13.99 3.11 -6.45
C ALA A 40 12.73 3.80 -6.98
N TRP A 41 12.34 3.48 -8.22
CA TRP A 41 11.16 4.07 -8.84
C TRP A 41 9.86 3.64 -8.18
N VAL A 42 9.79 2.40 -7.70
CA VAL A 42 8.61 1.89 -6.99
C VAL A 42 9.09 1.06 -5.81
N THR A 43 8.58 1.36 -4.63
CA THR A 43 8.68 0.52 -3.44
C THR A 43 7.27 0.15 -3.01
N ALA A 44 6.96 -1.14 -3.05
CA ALA A 44 5.70 -1.68 -2.55
C ALA A 44 5.97 -2.57 -1.33
N THR A 45 5.29 -2.30 -0.23
CA THR A 45 5.36 -3.06 1.00
C THR A 45 3.96 -3.58 1.32
N VAL A 46 3.85 -4.89 1.55
CA VAL A 46 2.61 -5.52 2.01
C VAL A 46 2.91 -6.22 3.32
N ALA A 47 2.19 -5.89 4.38
CA ALA A 47 2.27 -6.53 5.68
C ALA A 47 0.92 -7.16 6.06
N LEU A 48 0.94 -8.42 6.45
CA LEU A 48 -0.18 -9.17 6.96
C LEU A 48 0.09 -9.47 8.43
N SER A 49 -0.86 -9.17 9.31
CA SER A 49 -0.79 -9.54 10.72
C SER A 49 -2.09 -10.18 11.18
N SER A 50 -2.03 -11.31 11.89
CA SER A 50 -3.15 -11.91 12.62
C SER A 50 -2.84 -11.90 14.11
N ARG A 51 -3.80 -11.43 14.91
CA ARG A 51 -3.74 -11.44 16.38
C ARG A 51 -4.99 -12.10 16.95
N PRO A 52 -4.84 -13.19 17.74
CA PRO A 52 -5.93 -13.67 18.57
C PRO A 52 -6.17 -12.68 19.72
N ARG A 53 -7.41 -12.25 19.90
CA ARG A 53 -7.92 -11.58 21.11
C ARG A 53 -8.81 -12.57 21.86
N GLY A 54 -8.90 -12.45 23.19
CA GLY A 54 -9.57 -13.44 24.05
C GLY A 54 -11.04 -13.79 23.71
N MET A 55 -11.70 -13.02 22.83
CA MET A 55 -13.05 -13.26 22.32
C MET A 55 -13.15 -13.25 20.78
N GLY A 56 -12.03 -13.25 20.03
CA GLY A 56 -12.08 -13.20 18.57
C GLY A 56 -10.73 -13.05 17.86
N GLU A 57 -10.68 -13.34 16.56
CA GLU A 57 -9.48 -13.15 15.73
C GLU A 57 -9.52 -11.79 15.04
N THR A 58 -8.37 -11.13 14.94
CA THR A 58 -8.21 -9.90 14.15
C THR A 58 -7.12 -10.10 13.11
N VAL A 59 -7.48 -9.96 11.85
CA VAL A 59 -6.57 -9.99 10.70
C VAL A 59 -6.46 -8.58 10.14
N ARG A 60 -5.24 -8.11 9.89
CA ARG A 60 -4.96 -6.82 9.27
C ARG A 60 -4.01 -6.98 8.10
N VAL A 61 -4.36 -6.34 6.99
CA VAL A 61 -3.57 -6.27 5.76
C VAL A 61 -3.22 -4.80 5.53
N ARG A 62 -1.93 -4.50 5.45
CA ARG A 62 -1.41 -3.16 5.15
C ARG A 62 -0.62 -3.21 3.85
N GLY A 63 -1.04 -2.45 2.87
CA GLY A 63 -0.33 -2.19 1.63
C GLY A 63 0.14 -0.74 1.59
N HIS A 64 1.39 -0.52 1.22
CA HIS A 64 1.94 0.80 0.95
C HIS A 64 2.73 0.74 -0.34
N ILE A 65 2.42 1.64 -1.28
CA ILE A 65 3.12 1.76 -2.56
C ILE A 65 3.60 3.20 -2.69
N ASP A 66 4.92 3.40 -2.64
CA ASP A 66 5.56 4.66 -2.99
C ASP A 66 6.15 4.53 -4.38
N SER A 67 5.81 5.45 -5.26
CA SER A 67 6.32 5.50 -6.62
C SER A 67 6.80 6.91 -6.95
N CYS A 68 8.05 7.00 -7.41
CA CYS A 68 8.67 8.24 -7.83
C CYS A 68 9.48 7.93 -9.09
N PHE A 69 8.90 8.23 -10.25
CA PHE A 69 9.63 8.08 -11.50
C PHE A 69 10.46 9.34 -11.67
N ARG A 70 11.79 9.21 -11.63
CA ARG A 70 12.70 10.28 -12.04
C ARG A 70 13.47 9.81 -13.25
N MET A 71 13.34 10.53 -14.36
CA MET A 71 14.17 10.34 -15.54
C MET A 71 15.15 11.52 -15.66
N PRO A 72 16.44 11.27 -15.90
CA PRO A 72 17.37 12.34 -16.28
C PRO A 72 16.87 13.05 -17.53
N ALA A 73 17.05 14.38 -17.61
CA ALA A 73 16.59 15.19 -18.74
C ALA A 73 17.31 14.80 -20.04
N ASP A 74 18.63 14.62 -19.98
CA ASP A 74 19.48 14.34 -21.13
C ASP A 74 19.71 12.85 -21.37
N SER A 75 19.77 12.46 -22.65
CA SER A 75 19.99 11.08 -23.06
C SER A 75 21.41 10.59 -22.77
N GLY A 76 22.41 11.47 -22.80
CA GLY A 76 23.81 11.12 -22.47
C GLY A 76 23.99 10.75 -20.99
N ASP A 77 23.33 11.48 -20.09
CA ASP A 77 23.36 11.19 -18.65
C ASP A 77 22.68 9.87 -18.31
N ARG A 78 21.64 9.49 -19.07
CA ARG A 78 20.95 8.20 -18.91
C ARG A 78 21.86 7.01 -19.19
N GLU A 79 22.74 7.12 -20.19
CA GLU A 79 23.68 6.05 -20.55
C GLU A 79 24.83 5.97 -19.53
N ALA A 80 25.37 7.12 -19.11
CA ALA A 80 26.42 7.18 -18.10
C ALA A 80 25.96 6.59 -16.76
N LEU A 81 24.78 6.98 -16.25
CA LEU A 81 24.26 6.51 -14.96
C LEU A 81 23.79 5.04 -14.99
N ALA A 82 23.45 4.50 -16.16
CA ALA A 82 23.12 3.08 -16.31
C ALA A 82 24.36 2.18 -16.19
N HIS A 83 25.55 2.73 -16.45
CA HIS A 83 26.83 2.04 -16.30
C HIS A 83 27.45 2.20 -14.91
N ASP A 84 27.09 3.27 -14.18
CA ASP A 84 27.62 3.61 -12.86
C ASP A 84 26.80 3.01 -11.68
N ALA A 85 25.95 2.02 -11.96
CA ALA A 85 25.07 1.38 -10.99
C ALA A 85 25.86 0.48 -10.00
N GLY A 86 26.60 1.11 -9.09
CA GLY A 86 26.94 0.63 -7.75
C GLY A 86 28.03 -0.45 -7.66
N ASN A 87 29.05 -0.14 -6.86
CA ASN A 87 30.08 -1.08 -6.41
C ASN A 87 29.52 -2.05 -5.33
N ASP A 88 28.49 -2.83 -5.69
CA ASP A 88 27.86 -3.81 -4.78
C ASP A 88 28.75 -5.06 -4.62
N THR A 89 29.00 -5.46 -3.37
CA THR A 89 29.85 -6.59 -2.97
C THR A 89 29.27 -7.98 -3.30
N HIS A 90 28.00 -8.09 -3.74
CA HIS A 90 27.35 -9.36 -4.07
C HIS A 90 26.97 -9.49 -5.56
N PRO A 91 27.62 -10.38 -6.31
CA PRO A 91 27.49 -10.45 -7.78
C PRO A 91 26.10 -10.89 -8.27
N LEU A 92 25.38 -11.73 -7.52
CA LEU A 92 24.05 -12.21 -7.89
C LEU A 92 22.98 -11.11 -7.76
N MET A 93 23.05 -10.31 -6.70
CA MET A 93 22.13 -9.18 -6.52
C MET A 93 22.37 -8.11 -7.59
N ARG A 94 23.64 -7.88 -7.96
CA ARG A 94 24.02 -6.98 -9.06
C ARG A 94 23.43 -7.45 -10.39
N TYR A 95 23.56 -8.73 -10.72
CA TYR A 95 22.99 -9.28 -11.96
C TYR A 95 21.46 -9.17 -11.99
N GLY A 96 20.78 -9.50 -10.87
CA GLY A 96 19.34 -9.36 -10.74
C GLY A 96 18.86 -7.91 -10.93
N ARG A 97 19.57 -6.94 -10.34
CA ARG A 97 19.29 -5.51 -10.53
C ARG A 97 19.50 -5.07 -11.98
N GLN A 98 20.59 -5.49 -12.62
CA GLN A 98 20.86 -5.17 -14.03
C GLN A 98 19.81 -5.77 -14.98
N ALA A 99 19.42 -7.03 -14.76
CA ALA A 99 18.35 -7.68 -15.52
C ALA A 99 17.02 -6.93 -15.35
N ALA A 100 16.64 -6.60 -14.11
CA ALA A 100 15.44 -5.79 -13.84
C ALA A 100 15.52 -4.42 -14.54
N ALA A 101 16.62 -3.69 -14.38
CA ALA A 101 16.83 -2.38 -14.98
C ALA A 101 16.77 -2.42 -16.53
N SER A 102 17.31 -3.46 -17.16
CA SER A 102 17.24 -3.62 -18.62
C SER A 102 15.82 -3.91 -19.11
N LEU A 103 15.06 -4.76 -18.40
CA LEU A 103 13.66 -5.01 -18.70
C LEU A 103 12.81 -3.75 -18.53
N THR A 104 13.06 -2.98 -17.46
CA THR A 104 12.36 -1.72 -17.22
C THR A 104 12.66 -0.70 -18.32
N ARG A 105 13.91 -0.56 -18.77
CA ARG A 105 14.29 0.32 -19.90
C ARG A 105 13.52 -0.03 -21.18
N ARG A 106 13.51 -1.31 -21.55
CA ARG A 106 12.76 -1.80 -22.73
C ARG A 106 11.26 -1.55 -22.63
N ALA A 107 10.68 -1.71 -21.44
CA ALA A 107 9.27 -1.40 -21.21
C ALA A 107 9.00 0.11 -21.35
N LEU A 108 9.92 0.95 -20.88
CA LEU A 108 9.79 2.40 -20.96
C LEU A 108 9.92 2.93 -22.39
N GLU A 109 10.82 2.37 -23.19
CA GLU A 109 11.00 2.74 -24.60
C GLU A 109 9.72 2.53 -25.42
N ARG A 110 8.87 1.58 -25.01
CA ARG A 110 7.57 1.31 -25.63
C ARG A 110 6.47 2.29 -25.22
N LEU A 111 6.68 3.09 -24.18
CA LEU A 111 5.70 4.07 -23.71
C LEU A 111 5.78 5.37 -24.53
N PRO A 112 4.63 5.95 -24.92
CA PRO A 112 4.58 7.26 -25.55
C PRO A 112 5.32 8.31 -24.73
N ARG A 113 6.05 9.23 -25.39
CA ARG A 113 6.85 10.27 -24.72
C ARG A 113 6.02 11.10 -23.73
N ALA A 114 4.79 11.46 -24.09
CA ALA A 114 3.90 12.22 -23.22
C ALA A 114 3.53 11.47 -21.92
N ALA A 115 3.32 10.15 -22.00
CA ALA A 115 3.05 9.31 -20.84
C ALA A 115 4.28 9.19 -19.93
N ARG A 116 5.48 9.07 -20.53
CA ARG A 116 6.74 9.05 -19.79
C ARG A 116 7.01 10.35 -19.04
N MET A 117 6.80 11.51 -19.67
CA MET A 117 6.98 12.81 -19.03
C MET A 117 6.03 12.99 -17.84
N ARG A 118 4.74 12.66 -18.01
CA ARG A 118 3.76 12.73 -16.91
C ARG A 118 4.09 11.83 -15.73
N LEU A 119 4.63 10.65 -15.99
CA LEU A 119 5.09 9.75 -14.92
C LEU A 119 6.33 10.34 -14.23
N ALA A 120 7.29 10.85 -15.00
CA ALA A 120 8.55 11.41 -14.49
C ALA A 120 8.36 12.67 -13.63
N GLU A 121 7.23 13.36 -13.76
CA GLU A 121 6.91 14.59 -13.05
C GLU A 121 6.11 14.34 -11.76
N GLN A 122 5.77 13.09 -11.41
CA GLN A 122 4.87 12.80 -10.30
C GLN A 122 5.44 11.77 -9.34
N ARG A 123 5.35 12.09 -8.05
CA ARG A 123 5.44 11.13 -6.95
C ARG A 123 4.03 10.74 -6.54
N ARG A 124 3.78 9.43 -6.41
CA ARG A 124 2.52 8.90 -5.92
C ARG A 124 2.75 7.98 -4.75
N GLN A 125 2.04 8.22 -3.67
CA GLN A 125 2.01 7.37 -2.49
C GLN A 125 0.60 6.86 -2.28
N ASN A 126 0.47 5.55 -2.19
CA ASN A 126 -0.81 4.88 -2.00
C ASN A 126 -0.75 4.01 -0.75
N TRP A 127 -1.78 4.11 0.09
CA TRP A 127 -1.95 3.27 1.26
C TRP A 127 -3.27 2.53 1.15
N ILE A 128 -3.25 1.25 1.53
CA ILE A 128 -4.43 0.42 1.67
C ILE A 128 -4.29 -0.29 3.01
N ASP A 129 -5.23 -0.09 3.92
CA ASP A 129 -5.24 -0.77 5.20
C ASP A 129 -6.62 -1.37 5.44
N MET A 130 -6.65 -2.69 5.59
CA MET A 130 -7.85 -3.47 5.81
C MET A 130 -7.72 -4.22 7.12
N GLN A 131 -8.74 -4.16 7.95
CA GLN A 131 -8.84 -4.91 9.18
C GLN A 131 -10.16 -5.67 9.22
N ILE A 132 -10.08 -6.97 9.47
CA ILE A 132 -11.22 -7.85 9.66
C ILE A 132 -11.12 -8.42 11.07
N SER A 133 -12.19 -8.31 11.85
CA SER A 133 -12.23 -8.79 13.22
C SER A 133 -13.52 -9.52 13.50
N THR A 134 -13.48 -10.56 14.33
CA THR A 134 -14.67 -11.17 14.91
C THR A 134 -15.07 -10.56 16.25
N ALA A 135 -14.36 -9.52 16.69
CA ALA A 135 -14.73 -8.69 17.83
C ALA A 135 -15.12 -7.28 17.35
N PRO A 136 -15.96 -6.54 18.10
CA PRO A 136 -16.22 -5.14 17.83
C PRO A 136 -14.92 -4.33 17.75
N LEU A 137 -14.83 -3.43 16.77
CA LEU A 137 -13.67 -2.54 16.60
C LEU A 137 -14.06 -1.14 17.10
N ASP A 138 -13.67 -0.80 18.33
CA ASP A 138 -14.06 0.46 19.00
C ASP A 138 -13.65 1.72 18.23
N ALA A 139 -12.55 1.66 17.47
CA ALA A 139 -11.97 2.81 16.77
C ALA A 139 -12.30 2.89 15.26
N GLY A 140 -13.07 1.93 14.73
CA GLY A 140 -13.58 1.95 13.34
C GLY A 140 -12.49 2.04 12.24
N ALA A 141 -12.91 2.42 11.03
CA ALA A 141 -11.96 2.63 9.91
C ALA A 141 -11.04 3.84 10.13
N ALA A 142 -11.41 4.78 11.00
CA ALA A 142 -10.59 5.96 11.33
C ALA A 142 -9.24 5.57 11.96
N ALA A 143 -9.19 4.46 12.70
CA ALA A 143 -7.95 3.90 13.22
C ALA A 143 -6.95 3.48 12.12
N LEU A 144 -7.45 3.16 10.93
CA LEU A 144 -6.66 2.72 9.77
C LEU A 144 -6.21 3.87 8.87
N MET A 145 -6.50 5.12 9.26
CA MET A 145 -6.11 6.29 8.49
C MET A 145 -4.57 6.46 8.49
N PRO A 146 -3.94 6.73 7.33
CA PRO A 146 -2.50 6.94 7.27
C PRO A 146 -2.08 8.15 8.11
N GLU A 147 -1.00 8.00 8.88
CA GLU A 147 -0.47 9.05 9.75
C GLU A 147 -0.16 10.34 8.99
N ARG A 148 0.36 10.24 7.75
CA ARG A 148 0.67 11.39 6.90
C ARG A 148 -0.56 12.28 6.67
N LEU A 149 -1.70 11.68 6.32
CA LEU A 149 -2.93 12.44 6.11
C LEU A 149 -3.51 12.96 7.43
N ARG A 150 -3.46 12.15 8.49
CA ARG A 150 -3.92 12.55 9.82
C ARG A 150 -3.12 13.73 10.37
N ALA A 151 -1.81 13.78 10.15
CA ALA A 151 -0.95 14.87 10.59
C ALA A 151 -1.26 16.20 9.90
N VAL A 152 -1.68 16.16 8.62
CA VAL A 152 -1.99 17.37 7.84
C VAL A 152 -3.42 17.85 8.08
N TYR A 153 -4.39 16.95 8.17
CA TYR A 153 -5.81 17.29 8.14
C TYR A 153 -6.58 17.01 9.43
N GLY A 154 -6.02 16.23 10.36
CA GLY A 154 -6.62 15.94 11.66
C GLY A 154 -8.09 15.54 11.57
N ASP A 155 -8.94 16.33 12.22
CA ASP A 155 -10.40 16.12 12.31
C ASP A 155 -11.18 16.53 11.04
N ALA A 156 -10.53 17.19 10.07
CA ALA A 156 -11.17 17.51 8.79
C ALA A 156 -11.38 16.29 7.88
N LEU A 157 -10.76 15.15 8.23
CA LEU A 157 -10.96 13.88 7.54
C LEU A 157 -12.23 13.17 8.03
N PRO A 158 -12.90 12.38 7.19
CA PRO A 158 -14.10 11.64 7.58
C PRO A 158 -13.83 10.75 8.79
N GLN A 159 -14.66 10.87 9.83
CA GLN A 159 -14.64 9.96 10.97
C GLN A 159 -15.87 9.07 10.89
N ILE A 160 -15.68 7.75 10.89
CA ILE A 160 -16.79 6.81 10.91
C ILE A 160 -17.18 6.58 12.37
N ALA A 161 -18.35 7.07 12.75
CA ALA A 161 -18.96 6.83 14.06
C ALA A 161 -20.02 5.71 13.97
N PRO A 162 -20.29 4.99 15.08
CA PRO A 162 -21.41 4.05 15.14
C PRO A 162 -22.73 4.75 14.75
N GLY A 163 -23.42 4.23 13.72
CA GLY A 163 -24.68 4.78 13.23
C GLY A 163 -24.58 5.95 12.24
N GLY A 164 -23.37 6.45 11.92
CA GLY A 164 -23.12 7.44 10.87
C GLY A 164 -22.79 6.81 9.52
N PRO A 165 -22.54 7.62 8.45
CA PRO A 165 -22.19 7.09 7.14
C PRO A 165 -20.99 6.15 7.22
N ARG A 166 -21.25 4.87 6.89
CA ARG A 166 -20.28 3.77 6.94
C ARG A 166 -19.27 3.79 5.80
N VAL A 167 -19.41 4.77 4.92
CA VAL A 167 -18.45 5.11 3.87
C VAL A 167 -18.16 6.61 3.97
N GLY A 168 -16.89 6.97 4.09
CA GLY A 168 -16.40 8.35 4.07
C GLY A 168 -15.46 8.53 2.89
N VAL A 169 -15.68 9.56 2.08
CA VAL A 169 -14.75 9.92 1.00
C VAL A 169 -14.34 11.37 1.19
N TRP A 170 -13.06 11.62 0.98
CA TRP A 170 -12.49 12.94 1.07
C TRP A 170 -11.46 13.14 -0.04
N SER A 171 -11.35 14.38 -0.50
CA SER A 171 -10.30 14.82 -1.41
C SER A 171 -9.93 16.25 -1.09
N GLY A 172 -8.65 16.54 -1.12
CA GLY A 172 -8.13 17.88 -0.85
C GLY A 172 -6.71 18.05 -1.36
N PRO A 173 -6.06 19.17 -1.03
CA PRO A 173 -4.65 19.34 -1.36
C PRO A 173 -3.78 18.24 -0.70
N ALA A 174 -2.56 18.02 -1.18
CA ALA A 174 -1.63 17.08 -0.52
C ALA A 174 -0.91 17.67 0.71
N GLY A 175 -0.97 19.00 0.88
CA GLY A 175 -0.28 19.73 1.95
C GLY A 175 1.23 19.90 1.72
N GLY A 176 1.81 19.31 0.66
CA GLY A 176 3.22 19.46 0.30
C GLY A 176 3.57 20.84 -0.29
N ALA A 177 4.85 21.22 -0.20
CA ALA A 177 5.37 22.55 -0.57
C ALA A 177 5.11 22.96 -2.03
N ARG A 178 4.99 22.00 -2.95
CA ARG A 178 4.76 22.24 -4.38
C ARG A 178 3.30 22.05 -4.78
N GLY A 179 2.41 21.91 -3.80
CA GLY A 179 1.04 21.48 -4.02
C GLY A 179 0.94 20.00 -4.40
N GLY A 180 -0.27 19.56 -4.70
CA GLY A 180 -0.60 18.17 -4.97
C GLY A 180 -2.04 17.88 -4.56
N MET A 181 -2.47 16.64 -4.76
CA MET A 181 -3.82 16.20 -4.40
C MET A 181 -3.76 14.94 -3.55
N ALA A 182 -4.57 14.92 -2.50
CA ALA A 182 -4.77 13.78 -1.64
C ALA A 182 -6.21 13.31 -1.72
N ARG A 183 -6.41 11.99 -1.64
CA ARG A 183 -7.71 11.34 -1.57
C ARG A 183 -7.69 10.34 -0.43
N LEU A 184 -8.83 10.20 0.21
CA LEU A 184 -9.06 9.21 1.24
C LEU A 184 -10.46 8.63 1.04
N ALA A 185 -10.56 7.31 1.08
CA ALA A 185 -11.81 6.58 1.14
C ALA A 185 -11.74 5.63 2.33
N MET A 186 -12.80 5.64 3.13
CA MET A 186 -12.94 4.83 4.32
C MET A 186 -14.25 4.08 4.23
N ILE A 187 -14.21 2.80 4.56
CA ILE A 187 -15.36 1.91 4.54
C ILE A 187 -15.34 1.13 5.84
N GLN A 188 -16.49 1.09 6.49
CA GLN A 188 -16.76 0.26 7.65
C GLN A 188 -17.97 -0.59 7.33
N PHE A 189 -17.91 -1.85 7.74
CA PHE A 189 -18.97 -2.80 7.55
C PHE A 189 -19.02 -3.71 8.76
N ASP A 190 -20.21 -3.96 9.30
CA ASP A 190 -20.37 -4.85 10.45
C ASP A 190 -21.59 -5.77 10.32
N GLN A 191 -21.80 -6.66 11.29
CA GLN A 191 -22.94 -7.57 11.27
C GLN A 191 -24.31 -6.86 11.22
N ASN A 192 -24.39 -5.61 11.69
CA ASN A 192 -25.63 -4.85 11.59
C ASN A 192 -25.91 -4.37 10.16
N ASP A 193 -24.95 -4.40 9.25
CA ASP A 193 -25.16 -4.12 7.82
C ASP A 193 -25.71 -5.30 7.03
N LEU A 194 -25.64 -6.51 7.58
CA LEU A 194 -26.17 -7.69 6.92
C LEU A 194 -27.71 -7.69 6.95
N SER A 195 -28.30 -8.21 5.87
CA SER A 195 -29.74 -8.53 5.83
C SER A 195 -30.11 -9.50 6.95
N SER A 196 -31.36 -9.47 7.42
CA SER A 196 -31.87 -10.40 8.45
C SER A 196 -31.54 -11.86 8.18
N ASP A 197 -31.59 -12.26 6.90
CA ASP A 197 -31.37 -13.64 6.46
C ASP A 197 -29.88 -14.02 6.43
N ALA A 198 -28.99 -13.02 6.43
CA ALA A 198 -27.53 -13.18 6.44
C ALA A 198 -26.93 -12.93 7.83
N ARG A 199 -27.69 -12.34 8.77
CA ARG A 199 -27.34 -12.31 10.19
C ARG A 199 -27.43 -13.75 10.72
N GLY A 200 -26.29 -14.42 10.77
CA GLY A 200 -26.13 -15.68 11.49
C GLY A 200 -26.38 -15.52 13.00
N ASP A 201 -26.06 -16.55 13.77
CA ASP A 201 -26.18 -16.53 15.23
C ASP A 201 -25.45 -15.32 15.83
N ASP A 202 -25.99 -14.76 16.91
CA ASP A 202 -25.51 -13.51 17.57
C ASP A 202 -24.08 -13.66 18.15
N ARG A 203 -23.56 -14.89 18.09
CA ARG A 203 -22.21 -15.34 18.47
C ARG A 203 -21.16 -15.12 17.38
N GLU A 204 -21.54 -14.91 16.11
CA GLU A 204 -20.61 -14.68 14.98
C GLU A 204 -20.55 -13.19 14.61
N ARG A 205 -20.22 -12.35 15.59
CA ARG A 205 -20.01 -10.93 15.34
C ARG A 205 -18.79 -10.77 14.43
N PHE A 206 -18.92 -9.90 13.43
CA PHE A 206 -17.79 -9.50 12.61
C PHE A 206 -17.83 -8.00 12.30
N SER A 207 -16.64 -7.45 12.07
CA SER A 207 -16.40 -6.08 11.65
C SER A 207 -15.30 -6.07 10.61
N LEU A 208 -15.50 -5.31 9.56
CA LEU A 208 -14.55 -5.04 8.48
C LEU A 208 -14.37 -3.54 8.37
N ASN A 209 -13.12 -3.10 8.45
CA ASN A 209 -12.71 -1.73 8.25
C ASN A 209 -11.70 -1.68 7.10
N LEU A 210 -11.83 -0.68 6.24
CA LEU A 210 -10.96 -0.46 5.09
C LEU A 210 -10.68 1.03 4.95
N SER A 211 -9.43 1.38 4.75
CA SER A 211 -8.93 2.71 4.47
C SER A 211 -8.06 2.66 3.23
N ILE A 212 -8.39 3.48 2.23
CA ILE A 212 -7.63 3.62 1.00
C ILE A 212 -7.26 5.08 0.86
N ALA A 213 -5.98 5.37 0.71
CA ALA A 213 -5.49 6.72 0.55
C ALA A 213 -4.53 6.81 -0.63
N GLU A 214 -4.58 7.94 -1.32
CA GLU A 214 -3.68 8.29 -2.42
C GLU A 214 -3.20 9.72 -2.19
N VAL A 215 -1.90 9.95 -2.34
CA VAL A 215 -1.29 11.27 -2.39
C VAL A 215 -0.48 11.36 -3.67
N VAL A 216 -0.80 12.35 -4.50
CA VAL A 216 -0.08 12.67 -5.74
C VAL A 216 0.53 14.04 -5.61
N GLU A 217 1.85 14.09 -5.66
CA GLU A 217 2.64 15.31 -5.58
C GLU A 217 3.55 15.40 -6.80
N PRO A 218 3.92 16.61 -7.26
CA PRO A 218 4.93 16.74 -8.28
C PRO A 218 6.27 16.21 -7.74
N ALA A 219 7.00 15.46 -8.56
CA ALA A 219 8.32 14.97 -8.21
C ALA A 219 9.26 16.17 -8.00
N ALA A 220 9.79 16.33 -6.78
CA ALA A 220 10.75 17.39 -6.50
C ALA A 220 12.00 17.25 -7.39
N GLY A 221 12.48 18.37 -7.92
CA GLY A 221 13.71 18.46 -8.70
C GLY A 221 15.00 18.35 -7.88
N ASP A 222 14.92 18.30 -6.56
CA ASP A 222 16.07 18.06 -5.67
C ASP A 222 15.51 17.50 -4.36
N ASP A 223 15.84 16.26 -4.04
CA ASP A 223 15.91 15.76 -2.65
C ASP A 223 17.35 15.24 -2.49
N ARG A 224 18.32 16.11 -2.79
CA ARG A 224 19.56 16.14 -2.05
C ARG A 224 19.27 17.03 -0.83
N ASP A 225 19.80 16.65 0.32
CA ASP A 225 19.63 17.27 1.63
C ASP A 225 18.40 16.79 2.43
N VAL A 226 18.57 15.62 3.05
CA VAL A 226 18.56 15.54 4.53
C VAL A 226 19.61 14.48 4.92
N ASP A 227 20.59 14.92 5.71
CA ASP A 227 21.70 14.15 6.29
C ASP A 227 21.27 12.87 7.05
#